data_AF-A0AB39J6Q8-F1
#
_entry.id   AF-A0AB39J6Q8-F1
#
_cell.length_a   1.000
_cell.length_b   1.000
_cell.length_c   1.000
_cell.angle_alpha   90.00
_cell.angle_beta   90.00
_cell.angle_gamma   90.00
#
_symmetry.space_group_name_H-M   'P 1'
#
loop_
_entity.id
_entity.type
_entity.pdbx_description
1 polymer ?
#
loop_
_entity_poly.entity_id
_entity_poly.type
_entity_poly.pdbx_seq_one_letter_code
_entity_poly.pdbx_strand_id
1 'polypeptide(L)' 'MLFFPWWVYACIIGIIFCAYKLMTTAKEEQEIDQSFIEKEGEIFIERMEQERERRRQGQQMKRSQETAKHEDHSIA' A
#
# COMPACT_ATOMS: atom_id res chain seq x y z
N MET A 1 -1.25 -48.81 -36.13
CA MET A 1 -2.19 -47.67 -36.12
C MET A 1 -2.09 -46.93 -34.79
N LEU A 2 -0.97 -46.24 -34.48
CA LEU A 2 -0.81 -45.33 -33.33
C LEU A 2 0.65 -44.80 -33.22
N PHE A 3 1.21 -44.28 -34.31
CA PHE A 3 2.36 -43.37 -34.18
C PHE A 3 1.79 -41.96 -34.30
N PHE A 4 1.34 -41.41 -33.17
CA PHE A 4 0.98 -40.00 -33.13
C PHE A 4 2.21 -39.17 -33.56
N PRO A 5 2.04 -38.16 -34.41
CA PRO A 5 3.16 -37.34 -34.87
C PRO A 5 3.93 -36.72 -33.70
N TRP A 6 5.25 -36.66 -33.80
CA TRP A 6 6.10 -36.12 -32.72
C TRP A 6 5.73 -34.67 -32.35
N TRP A 7 5.16 -33.89 -33.27
CA TRP A 7 4.74 -32.51 -33.04
C TRP A 7 3.57 -32.40 -32.04
N VAL A 8 2.74 -33.44 -31.91
CA VAL A 8 1.64 -33.45 -30.93
C VAL A 8 2.20 -33.41 -29.51
N TYR A 9 3.30 -34.11 -29.26
CA TYR A 9 3.99 -34.06 -27.97
C TYR A 9 4.60 -32.68 -27.70
N ALA A 10 5.14 -32.00 -28.73
CA ALA A 10 5.62 -30.63 -28.60
C ALA A 10 4.48 -29.66 -28.26
N CYS A 11 3.30 -29.81 -28.87
CA CYS A 11 2.10 -29.04 -28.52
C CYS A 11 1.65 -29.29 -27.08
N ILE A 12 1.62 -30.55 -26.62
CA ILE A 12 1.23 -30.89 -25.24
C ILE A 12 2.19 -30.25 -24.23
N ILE A 13 3.49 -30.31 -24.48
CA ILE A 13 4.49 -29.64 -23.63
C ILE A 13 4.27 -28.13 -23.63
N GLY A 14 3.97 -27.53 -24.78
CA GLY A 14 3.64 -26.10 -24.88
C GLY A 14 2.41 -25.72 -24.05
N ILE A 15 1.34 -26.51 -24.10
CA ILE A 15 0.12 -26.27 -23.32
C ILE A 15 0.40 -26.34 -21.82
N ILE A 16 1.13 -27.37 -21.37
CA ILE A 16 1.51 -27.53 -19.96
C ILE A 16 2.35 -26.35 -19.50
N PHE A 17 3.30 -25.90 -20.33
CA PHE A 17 4.15 -24.74 -20.01
C PHE A 17 3.34 -23.44 -19.89
N CYS A 18 2.41 -23.19 -20.80
CA CYS A 18 1.52 -22.04 -20.74
C CYS A 18 0.64 -22.06 -19.48
N ALA A 19 0.03 -23.21 -19.17
CA ALA A 19 -0.78 -23.37 -17.97
C ALA A 19 0.03 -23.17 -16.68
N TYR A 20 1.25 -23.73 -16.64
CA TYR A 20 2.16 -23.57 -15.51
C TYR A 20 2.57 -22.11 -15.30
N LYS A 21 2.97 -21.42 -16.38
CA LYS A 21 3.35 -20.00 -16.33
C LYS A 21 2.20 -19.13 -15.87
N LEU A 22 0.99 -19.34 -16.40
CA LEU A 22 -0.19 -18.58 -15.98
C LEU A 22 -0.46 -18.73 -14.47
N MET A 23 -0.28 -19.94 -13.92
CA MET A 23 -0.54 -20.20 -12.50
C MET A 23 0.56 -19.66 -11.57
N THR A 24 1.83 -19.68 -12.01
CA THR A 24 2.96 -19.12 -11.26
C THR A 24 3.00 -17.59 -11.35
N THR A 25 2.78 -17.02 -12.53
CA THR A 25 2.78 -15.56 -12.76
C THR A 25 1.72 -14.87 -11.90
N ALA A 26 0.54 -15.47 -11.73
CA ALA A 26 -0.48 -14.94 -10.84
C ALA A 26 -0.05 -14.85 -9.36
N LYS A 27 0.92 -15.67 -8.92
CA LYS A 27 1.46 -15.62 -7.56
C LYS A 27 2.60 -14.62 -7.42
N GLU A 28 3.47 -14.55 -8.43
CA GLU A 28 4.59 -13.62 -8.45
C GLU A 28 4.12 -12.15 -8.61
N GLU A 29 3.02 -11.93 -9.32
CA GLU A 29 2.38 -10.61 -9.42
C GLU A 29 1.79 -10.13 -8.08
N GLN A 30 1.29 -11.04 -7.22
CA GLN A 30 0.74 -10.64 -5.92
C GLN A 30 1.81 -10.11 -4.96
N GLU A 31 3.01 -10.70 -4.92
CA GLU A 31 4.08 -10.22 -4.05
C GLU A 31 4.61 -8.85 -4.52
N ILE A 32 4.68 -8.65 -5.84
CA ILE A 32 5.08 -7.37 -6.42
C ILE A 32 4.03 -6.30 -6.07
N ASP A 33 2.74 -6.54 -6.32
CA ASP A 33 1.67 -5.60 -6.00
C ASP A 33 1.63 -5.28 -4.50
N GLN A 34 1.78 -6.27 -3.62
CA GLN A 34 1.75 -6.04 -2.17
C GLN A 34 2.88 -5.10 -1.72
N SER A 35 4.08 -5.25 -2.27
CA SER A 35 5.23 -4.40 -1.96
C SER A 35 5.07 -2.95 -2.46
N PHE A 36 4.31 -2.75 -3.55
CA PHE A 36 3.95 -1.43 -4.06
C PHE A 36 2.82 -0.81 -3.24
N ILE A 37 1.80 -1.59 -2.85
CA ILE A 37 0.68 -1.15 -2.00
C ILE A 37 1.18 -0.64 -0.64
N GLU A 38 2.16 -1.32 -0.03
CA GLU A 38 2.72 -0.91 1.26
C GLU A 38 3.46 0.43 1.17
N LYS A 39 4.27 0.63 0.12
CA LYS A 39 5.00 1.89 -0.09
C LYS A 39 4.09 3.07 -0.39
N GLU A 40 3.06 2.87 -1.21
CA GLU A 40 2.10 3.94 -1.49
C GLU A 40 1.20 4.24 -0.28
N GLY A 41 0.83 3.21 0.49
CA GLY A 41 0.09 3.35 1.74
C GLY A 41 0.85 4.15 2.80
N GLU A 42 2.15 3.90 2.96
CA GLU A 42 3.01 4.61 3.90
C GLU A 42 3.10 6.11 3.58
N ILE A 43 3.33 6.47 2.30
CA ILE A 43 3.35 7.87 1.86
C ILE A 43 2.01 8.57 2.13
N PHE A 44 0.88 7.87 1.94
CA PHE A 44 -0.44 8.45 2.23
C PHE A 44 -0.65 8.69 3.73
N ILE A 45 -0.28 7.74 4.59
CA ILE A 45 -0.41 7.88 6.05
C ILE A 45 0.49 9.01 6.57
N GLU A 46 1.73 9.08 6.11
CA GLU A 46 2.68 10.14 6.52
C GLU A 46 2.11 11.54 6.25
N ARG A 47 1.53 11.74 5.06
CA ARG A 47 0.93 13.02 4.64
C ARG A 47 -0.30 13.39 5.50
N MET A 48 -1.15 12.40 5.77
CA MET A 48 -2.31 12.55 6.65
C MET A 48 -1.91 12.89 8.09
N GLU A 49 -0.86 12.25 8.60
CA GLU A 49 -0.37 12.46 9.95
C GLU A 49 0.23 13.85 10.12
N GLN A 50 1.01 14.33 9.14
CA GLN A 50 1.52 15.70 9.10
C GLN A 50 0.41 16.76 9.12
N GLU A 51 -0.68 16.56 8.36
CA GLU A 51 -1.84 17.47 8.44
C GLU A 51 -2.55 17.41 9.80
N ARG A 52 -2.68 16.21 10.38
CA ARG A 52 -3.32 16.02 11.68
C ARG A 52 -2.52 16.68 12.80
N GLU A 53 -1.20 16.60 12.75
CA GLU A 53 -0.30 17.26 13.69
C GLU A 53 -0.37 18.78 13.58
N ARG A 54 -0.35 19.34 12.36
CA ARG A 54 -0.51 20.80 12.17
C ARG A 54 -1.80 21.33 12.79
N ARG A 55 -2.90 20.58 12.68
CA ARG A 55 -4.19 20.94 13.31
C ARG A 55 -4.14 20.82 14.84
N ARG A 56 -3.48 19.79 15.39
CA ARG A 56 -3.31 19.63 16.85
C ARG A 56 -2.43 20.70 17.47
N GLN A 57 -1.30 21.03 16.83
CA GLN A 57 -0.40 22.08 17.31
C GLN A 57 -1.10 23.45 17.31
N GLY A 58 -1.88 23.76 16.27
CA GLY A 58 -2.71 24.97 16.23
C GLY A 58 -3.77 25.03 17.33
N GLN A 59 -4.34 23.89 17.73
CA GLN A 59 -5.28 23.82 18.86
C GLN A 59 -4.59 23.94 20.22
N GLN A 60 -3.42 23.30 20.41
CA GLN A 60 -2.64 23.43 21.64
C GLN A 60 -2.18 24.87 21.86
N MET A 61 -1.66 25.53 20.82
CA MET A 61 -1.23 26.93 20.90
C MET A 61 -2.38 27.85 21.33
N LYS A 62 -3.57 27.67 20.75
CA LYS A 62 -4.77 28.44 21.15
C LYS A 62 -5.16 28.18 22.59
N ARG A 63 -5.11 26.93 23.06
CA ARG A 63 -5.48 26.58 24.43
C ARG A 63 -4.50 27.13 25.47
N SER A 64 -3.20 27.08 25.19
CA SER A 64 -2.17 27.67 26.04
C SER A 64 -2.26 29.20 26.09
N GLN A 65 -2.69 29.84 24.99
CA GLN A 65 -2.90 31.29 24.93
C GLN A 65 -4.17 31.71 25.68
N GLU A 66 -5.25 30.91 25.63
CA GLU A 66 -6.46 31.13 26.43
C GLU A 66 -6.21 30.97 27.92
N THR A 67 -5.44 29.96 28.34
CA THR A 67 -5.10 29.76 29.76
C THR A 67 -4.25 30.91 30.31
N ALA A 68 -3.25 31.37 29.54
CA ALA A 68 -2.43 32.51 29.93
C ALA A 68 -3.25 33.81 30.03
N LYS A 69 -4.16 34.04 29.06
CA LYS A 69 -5.03 35.22 29.07
C LYS A 69 -6.06 35.18 30.21
N HIS A 70 -6.54 34.00 30.57
CA HIS A 70 -7.48 33.80 31.67
C HIS A 70 -6.80 33.98 33.05
N GLU A 71 -5.52 33.60 33.18
CA GLU A 71 -4.72 33.90 34.38
C GLU A 71 -4.51 35.41 34.57
N ASP A 72 -4.09 36.13 33.51
CA ASP A 72 -3.84 37.58 33.60
C ASP A 72 -5.11 38.37 33.97
N HIS A 73 -6.28 37.98 33.46
CA HIS A 73 -7.54 38.68 33.73
C HIS A 73 -8.16 38.31 35.10
N SER A 74 -7.65 37.29 35.79
CA SER A 74 -8.09 36.91 37.15
C SER A 74 -7.24 37.54 38.25
N ILE A 75 -6.07 38.09 37.89
CA ILE A 75 -5.10 38.71 38.83
C ILE A 75 -5.24 40.25 38.85
N ALA A 76 -5.88 40.86 37.84
CA ALA A 76 -6.21 42.30 37.80
C ALA A 76 -7.57 42.60 38.46
#